data_AF-A0A4P5X824-F1
#
_entry.id   AF-A0A4P5X824-F1
#
_cell.length_a   1.000
_cell.length_b   1.000
_cell.length_c   1.000
_cell.angle_alpha   90.00
_cell.angle_beta   90.00
_cell.angle_gamma   90.00
#
_symmetry.space_group_name_H-M   'P 1'
#
loop_
_entity.id
_entity.type
_entity.pdbx_description
1 polymer ?
#
loop_
_entity_poly.entity_id
_entity_poly.type
_entity_poly.pdbx_seq_one_letter_code
_entity_poly.pdbx_strand_id
1 'polypeptide(L)'
;MLHWIAAVAPGVHVFNLDTGYQFAETLALRDRIAARYGIEVVLERPESSVADYERLHGGPLYRRDPDRCCADCKLAVVRRVLAGFDAWMTAIRRDQSPDRATAPIVG
;
A
#
# COMPACT_ATOMS: atom_id res chain seq x y z
N MET A 1 -0.44 -12.33 8.59
CA MET A 1 0.52 -11.29 8.99
C MET A 1 -0.05 -10.38 10.08
N LEU A 2 -1.07 -9.56 9.80
CA LEU A 2 -1.62 -8.60 10.79
C LEU A 2 -2.10 -9.24 12.10
N HIS A 3 -2.74 -10.41 12.05
CA HIS A 3 -3.10 -11.16 13.26
C HIS A 3 -1.90 -11.47 14.17
N TRP A 4 -0.74 -11.82 13.61
CA TRP A 4 0.49 -12.06 14.37
C TRP A 4 1.07 -10.76 14.91
N ILE A 5 1.07 -9.69 14.11
CA ILE A 5 1.53 -8.36 14.55
C ILE A 5 0.69 -7.89 15.75
N ALA A 6 -0.64 -8.07 15.71
CA ALA A 6 -1.52 -7.71 16.82
C ALA A 6 -1.15 -8.40 18.14
N ALA A 7 -0.67 -9.64 18.07
CA ALA A 7 -0.28 -10.42 19.24
C ALA A 7 1.14 -10.11 19.74
N VAL A 8 2.08 -9.85 18.83
CA VAL A 8 3.52 -9.76 19.15
C VAL A 8 4.02 -8.32 19.25
N ALA A 9 3.51 -7.42 18.41
CA ALA A 9 3.99 -6.04 18.30
C ALA A 9 2.86 -5.08 17.85
N PRO A 10 1.83 -4.87 18.67
CA PRO A 10 0.65 -4.07 18.30
C PRO A 10 0.93 -2.59 18.03
N GLY A 11 2.08 -2.07 18.48
CA GLY A 11 2.50 -0.68 18.23
C GLY A 11 3.21 -0.44 16.89
N VAL A 12 3.36 -1.46 16.04
CA VAL A 12 3.97 -1.31 14.71
C VAL A 12 3.09 -0.41 13.83
N HIS A 13 3.70 0.55 13.15
CA HIS A 13 3.02 1.35 12.15
C HIS A 13 2.58 0.49 10.96
N VAL A 14 1.27 0.43 10.72
CA VAL A 14 0.67 -0.30 9.59
C VAL A 14 -0.01 0.71 8.69
N PHE A 15 0.34 0.69 7.40
CA PHE A 15 -0.31 1.53 6.40
C PHE A 15 -0.86 0.71 5.23
N ASN A 16 -1.92 1.25 4.63
CA ASN A 16 -2.43 0.88 3.33
C ASN A 16 -2.11 2.01 2.35
N LEU A 17 -1.53 1.64 1.21
CA LEU A 17 -1.25 2.56 0.11
C LEU A 17 -2.55 2.85 -0.65
N ASP A 18 -3.21 3.93 -0.28
CA ASP A 18 -4.45 4.38 -0.90
C ASP A 18 -4.13 5.25 -2.11
N THR A 19 -4.13 4.63 -3.29
CA THR A 19 -3.88 5.32 -4.56
C THR A 19 -5.04 6.19 -5.02
N GLY A 20 -6.19 6.17 -4.31
CA GLY A 20 -7.46 6.75 -4.75
C GLY A 20 -8.25 5.87 -5.74
N TYR A 21 -7.67 4.76 -6.21
CA TYR A 21 -8.33 3.82 -7.14
C TYR A 21 -8.68 2.47 -6.49
N GLN A 22 -8.64 2.39 -5.15
CA GLN A 22 -8.94 1.14 -4.45
C GLN A 22 -10.45 0.83 -4.46
N PHE A 23 -10.77 -0.46 -4.53
CA PHE A 23 -12.16 -0.93 -4.37
C PHE A 23 -12.70 -0.55 -2.99
N ALA A 24 -13.99 -0.22 -2.91
CA ALA A 24 -14.65 0.13 -1.64
C ALA A 24 -14.54 -1.01 -0.62
N GLU A 25 -14.54 -2.26 -1.08
CA GLU A 25 -14.36 -3.46 -0.27
C GLU A 25 -12.99 -3.53 0.41
N THR A 26 -11.94 -2.99 -0.23
CA THR A 26 -10.59 -2.89 0.34
C THR A 26 -10.56 -1.87 1.47
N LEU A 27 -11.20 -0.71 1.27
CA LEU A 27 -11.32 0.32 2.30
C LEU A 27 -12.16 -0.17 3.48
N ALA A 28 -13.28 -0.86 3.22
CA ALA A 28 -14.09 -1.48 4.28
C ALA A 28 -13.34 -2.58 5.04
N LEU A 29 -12.46 -3.34 4.36
CA LEU A 29 -11.62 -4.34 5.03
C LEU A 29 -10.65 -3.69 6.03
N ARG A 30 -10.12 -2.50 5.72
CA ARG A 30 -9.29 -1.71 6.63
C ARG A 30 -10.00 -1.46 7.96
N ASP A 31 -11.24 -0.97 7.90
CA ASP A 31 -12.04 -0.68 9.08
C ASP A 31 -12.33 -1.95 9.90
N ARG A 32 -12.61 -3.07 9.21
CA ARG A 32 -12.79 -4.38 9.88
C ARG A 32 -11.52 -4.87 10.57
N ILE A 33 -10.34 -4.63 9.99
CA ILE A 33 -9.05 -4.97 10.61
C ILE A 33 -8.86 -4.17 11.90
N ALA A 34 -9.11 -2.86 11.86
CA ALA A 34 -9.01 -1.99 13.03
C ALA A 34 -9.95 -2.44 14.15
N ALA A 35 -11.22 -2.71 13.82
CA ALA A 35 -12.21 -3.19 14.79
C ALA A 35 -11.86 -4.57 15.37
N ARG A 36 -11.29 -5.47 14.56
CA ARG A 36 -11.00 -6.85 14.99
C ARG A 36 -9.71 -6.98 15.79
N TYR A 37 -8.67 -6.25 15.40
CA TYR A 37 -7.31 -6.45 15.93
C TYR A 37 -6.80 -5.27 16.76
N GLY A 38 -7.53 -4.16 16.84
CA GLY A 38 -7.08 -2.94 17.53
C GLY A 38 -5.88 -2.27 16.84
N ILE A 39 -5.58 -2.64 15.59
CA ILE A 39 -4.49 -2.06 14.80
C ILE A 39 -5.06 -0.94 13.95
N GLU A 40 -4.58 0.29 14.16
CA GLU A 40 -4.83 1.37 13.23
C GLU A 40 -4.10 1.10 11.91
N VAL A 41 -4.84 1.12 10.80
CA VAL A 41 -4.26 1.04 9.45
C VAL A 41 -4.37 2.42 8.81
N VAL A 42 -3.24 3.11 8.72
CA VAL A 42 -3.12 4.46 8.18
C VAL A 42 -3.31 4.44 6.66
N LEU A 43 -4.01 5.43 6.11
CA LEU A 43 -4.16 5.58 4.65
C LEU A 43 -3.10 6.56 4.13
N GLU A 44 -2.08 6.00 3.48
CA GLU A 44 -1.02 6.78 2.86
C GLU A 44 -1.37 7.08 1.40
N ARG A 45 -1.46 8.37 1.07
CA ARG A 45 -2.06 8.85 -0.19
C ARG A 45 -1.09 9.71 -1.01
N PRO A 46 -1.26 9.75 -2.35
CA PRO A 46 -0.69 10.82 -3.17
C PRO A 46 -1.19 12.19 -2.71
N GLU A 47 -0.42 13.23 -2.98
CA GLU A 47 -0.82 14.62 -2.66
C GLU A 47 -1.96 15.10 -3.56
N SER A 48 -1.99 14.63 -4.81
CA SER A 48 -3.05 14.95 -5.77
C SER A 48 -4.27 14.04 -5.58
N SER A 49 -5.47 14.63 -5.66
CA SER A 49 -6.71 13.85 -5.81
C SER A 49 -6.74 13.10 -7.15
N VAL A 50 -7.53 12.03 -7.25
CA VAL A 50 -7.75 11.33 -8.54
C VAL A 50 -8.29 12.28 -9.60
N ALA A 51 -9.24 13.14 -9.24
CA ALA A 51 -9.84 14.09 -10.18
C ALA A 51 -8.79 15.08 -10.74
N ASP A 52 -7.90 15.60 -9.88
CA ASP A 52 -6.84 16.51 -10.30
C ASP A 52 -5.78 15.80 -11.14
N TYR A 53 -5.40 14.58 -10.73
CA TYR A 53 -4.43 13.77 -11.45
C TYR A 53 -4.94 13.42 -12.86
N GLU A 54 -6.17 12.95 -12.98
CA GLU A 54 -6.77 12.66 -14.28
C GLU A 54 -6.96 13.93 -15.13
N ARG A 55 -7.32 15.06 -14.53
CA ARG A 55 -7.40 16.34 -15.25
C ARG A 55 -6.04 16.77 -15.83
N LEU A 56 -4.96 16.61 -15.07
CA LEU A 56 -3.60 16.91 -15.54
C LEU A 56 -3.16 16.00 -16.68
N HIS A 57 -3.55 14.73 -16.65
CA HIS A 57 -3.12 13.73 -17.61
C HIS A 57 -4.14 13.48 -18.74
N GLY A 58 -5.27 14.17 -18.78
CA GLY A 58 -6.31 13.98 -19.80
C GLY A 58 -7.03 12.64 -19.68
N GLY A 59 -7.40 12.25 -18.46
CA GLY A 59 -8.11 11.02 -18.11
C GLY A 59 -7.28 10.02 -17.28
N PRO A 60 -7.82 8.80 -17.06
CA PRO A 60 -7.19 7.76 -16.24
C PRO A 60 -5.85 7.30 -16.84
N LEU A 61 -4.74 7.80 -16.29
CA LEU A 61 -3.41 7.50 -16.83
C LEU A 61 -3.07 6.00 -16.80
N TYR A 62 -3.54 5.27 -15.77
CA TYR A 62 -3.29 3.84 -15.63
C TYR A 62 -3.75 2.99 -16.83
N ARG A 63 -4.66 3.50 -17.67
CA ARG A 63 -5.11 2.80 -18.90
C ARG A 63 -4.17 2.96 -20.08
N ARG A 64 -3.31 3.99 -20.08
CA ARG A 64 -2.43 4.36 -21.19
C ARG A 64 -0.95 4.21 -20.82
N ASP A 65 -0.60 4.56 -19.59
CA ASP A 65 0.74 4.49 -19.03
C ASP A 65 0.67 4.03 -17.56
N PRO A 66 0.52 2.72 -17.32
CA PRO A 66 0.42 2.16 -15.97
C PRO A 66 1.71 2.32 -15.16
N ASP A 67 2.87 2.33 -15.82
CA ASP A 67 4.17 2.47 -15.16
C ASP A 67 4.32 3.86 -14.56
N ARG A 68 3.98 4.91 -15.34
CA ARG A 68 3.99 6.28 -14.82
C ARG A 68 2.97 6.48 -13.71
N CYS A 69 1.75 5.97 -13.87
CA CYS A 69 0.74 6.04 -12.83
C CYS A 69 1.19 5.32 -11.54
N CYS A 70 1.83 4.16 -11.65
CA CYS A 70 2.40 3.48 -10.49
C CYS A 70 3.56 4.26 -9.87
N ALA A 71 4.43 4.88 -10.67
CA ALA A 71 5.53 5.70 -10.17
C ALA A 71 5.01 6.87 -9.31
N ASP A 72 4.00 7.59 -9.81
CA ASP A 72 3.43 8.77 -9.16
C ASP A 72 2.52 8.41 -7.98
N CYS A 73 1.57 7.49 -8.18
CA CYS A 73 0.53 7.22 -7.19
C CYS A 73 0.92 6.13 -6.17
N LYS A 74 1.92 5.30 -6.46
CA LYS A 74 2.35 4.21 -5.57
C LYS A 74 3.76 4.42 -5.06
N LEU A 75 4.72 4.50 -5.97
CA LEU A 75 6.13 4.41 -5.60
C LEU A 75 6.62 5.68 -4.89
N ALA A 76 6.17 6.87 -5.33
CA ALA A 76 6.48 8.13 -4.65
C ALA A 76 5.96 8.16 -3.21
N VAL A 77 4.73 7.68 -2.98
CA VAL A 77 4.11 7.60 -1.64
C VAL A 77 4.88 6.63 -0.76
N VAL A 78 5.13 5.42 -1.25
CA VAL A 78 5.89 4.38 -0.53
C VAL A 78 7.27 4.90 -0.12
N ARG A 79 8.00 5.55 -1.03
CA ARG A 79 9.33 6.13 -0.74
C ARG A 79 9.26 7.22 0.33
N ARG A 80 8.26 8.11 0.25
CA ARG A 80 8.08 9.19 1.23
C ARG A 80 7.82 8.63 2.63
N VAL A 81 6.93 7.65 2.75
CA VAL A 81 6.56 7.02 4.03
C VAL A 81 7.76 6.30 4.62
N LEU A 82 8.44 5.50 3.80
CA LEU A 82 9.48 4.58 4.28
C LEU A 82 10.81 5.27 4.59
N ALA A 83 11.00 6.53 4.15
CA ALA A 83 12.15 7.33 4.54
C ALA A 83 12.26 7.56 6.07
N GLY A 84 11.16 7.39 6.81
CA GLY A 84 11.14 7.51 8.28
C GLY A 84 11.39 6.20 9.05
N PHE A 85 11.70 5.08 8.36
CA PHE A 85 11.79 3.76 8.99
C PHE A 85 13.08 3.02 8.58
N ASP A 86 13.68 2.28 9.51
CA ASP A 86 14.88 1.48 9.25
C ASP A 86 14.58 0.19 8.47
N ALA A 87 13.35 -0.32 8.59
CA ALA A 87 12.93 -1.56 7.96
C ALA A 87 11.41 -1.57 7.69
N TRP A 88 10.99 -2.39 6.73
CA TRP A 88 9.59 -2.64 6.44
C TRP A 88 9.31 -4.13 6.21
N MET A 89 8.03 -4.50 6.24
CA MET A 89 7.59 -5.86 5.93
C MET A 89 6.51 -5.84 4.86
N THR A 90 6.54 -6.84 3.98
CA THR A 90 5.46 -7.11 3.02
C THR A 90 4.97 -8.55 3.16
N ALA A 91 3.82 -8.86 2.59
CA ALA A 91 3.26 -10.21 2.55
C ALA A 91 3.60 -10.94 1.22
N ILE A 92 4.75 -10.63 0.62
CA ILE A 92 5.25 -11.36 -0.55
C ILE A 92 5.54 -12.81 -0.16
N ARG A 93 5.12 -13.75 -1.00
CA ARG A 93 5.37 -15.18 -0.84
C ARG A 93 5.93 -15.76 -2.13
N ARG A 94 6.79 -16.77 -2.01
CA ARG A 94 7.48 -17.42 -3.14
C ARG A 94 6.54 -18.16 -4.10
N ASP A 95 5.33 -18.50 -3.64
CA ASP A 95 4.30 -19.18 -4.43
C ASP A 95 3.45 -18.24 -5.30
N GLN A 96 3.59 -16.91 -5.18
CA GLN A 96 2.70 -15.96 -5.85
C GLN A 96 3.01 -15.73 -7.33
N SER A 97 4.28 -15.80 -7.73
CA SER A 97 4.71 -15.63 -9.12
C SER A 97 6.13 -16.17 -9.32
N PRO A 98 6.56 -16.46 -10.57
CA PRO A 98 7.94 -16.82 -10.86
C PRO A 98 8.96 -15.79 -10.35
N ASP A 99 8.69 -14.49 -10.50
CA ASP A 99 9.59 -13.42 -10.05
C ASP A 99 9.78 -13.39 -8.53
N ARG A 100 8.81 -13.92 -7.76
CA ARG A 100 8.86 -13.96 -6.29
C ARG A 100 9.45 -15.24 -5.75
N ALA A 101 9.70 -16.24 -6.59
CA ALA A 101 10.17 -17.57 -6.17
C ALA A 101 11.47 -17.52 -5.37
N THR A 102 12.33 -16.55 -5.64
CA THR A 102 13.63 -16.35 -5.00
C THR A 102 13.64 -15.25 -3.94
N ALA A 103 12.48 -14.69 -3.58
CA ALA A 103 12.40 -13.60 -2.61
C ALA A 103 13.09 -13.98 -1.28
N PRO A 104 14.07 -13.18 -0.81
CA PRO A 104 14.72 -13.42 0.47
C PRO A 104 13.75 -13.14 1.62
N ILE A 105 14.02 -13.74 2.79
CA ILE A 105 13.21 -13.48 3.99
C ILE A 105 13.55 -12.09 4.56
N VAL A 106 14.82 -11.71 4.52
CA VAL A 106 15.37 -10.40 4.89
C VAL A 106 16.36 -10.01 3.79
N GLY A 107 16.32 -8.76 3.33
CA GLY A 107 17.19 -8.26 2.26
C GLY A 107 17.30 -6.74 2.29
#